data_AF-A0A6M2BXL5-F1
#
_entry.id   AF-A0A6M2BXL5-F1
#
_cell.length_a   1.000
_cell.length_b   1.000
_cell.length_c   1.000
_cell.angle_alpha   90.00
_cell.angle_beta   90.00
_cell.angle_gamma   90.00
#
_symmetry.space_group_name_H-M   'P 1'
#
loop_
_entity.id
_entity.type
_entity.pdbx_description
1 polymer ?
#
loop_
_entity_poly.entity_id
_entity_poly.type
_entity_poly.pdbx_seq_one_letter_code
_entity_poly.pdbx_strand_id
1 'polypeptide(L)' 'TVIWNGETIPNRQVLEARLVQAANAVQQPEFHIRPNKLVEYKYVAAVLASAQRLGVTNIGLVGNEAM' A
#
# COMPACT_ATOMS: atom_id res chain seq x y z
N THR A 1 -5.50 -10.49 -2.60
CA THR A 1 -6.31 -9.33 -3.02
C THR A 1 -5.83 -8.10 -2.30
N VAL A 2 -5.68 -6.98 -3.01
CA VAL A 2 -5.29 -5.69 -2.40
C VAL A 2 -6.56 -4.89 -2.13
N ILE A 3 -6.67 -4.33 -0.94
CA ILE A 3 -7.79 -3.46 -0.54
C ILE A 3 -7.21 -2.09 -0.20
N TRP A 4 -7.77 -1.05 -0.78
CA TRP A 4 -7.35 0.35 -0.60
C TRP A 4 -8.52 1.17 -0.07
N ASN A 5 -8.40 1.75 1.12
CA ASN A 5 -9.49 2.50 1.76
C ASN A 5 -10.84 1.75 1.79
N GLY A 6 -10.82 0.41 1.92
CA GLY A 6 -12.02 -0.43 1.89
C GLY A 6 -12.49 -0.84 0.48
N GLU A 7 -11.89 -0.29 -0.57
CA GLU A 7 -12.19 -0.65 -1.96
C GLU A 7 -11.25 -1.76 -2.45
N THR A 8 -11.83 -2.83 -3.01
CA THR A 8 -11.02 -3.92 -3.59
C THR A 8 -10.42 -3.44 -4.90
N ILE A 9 -9.09 -3.44 -4.96
CA ILE A 9 -8.37 -3.06 -6.16
C ILE A 9 -8.34 -4.26 -7.12
N PRO A 10 -8.95 -4.14 -8.32
CA PRO A 10 -9.16 -5.28 -9.21
C PRO A 10 -7.88 -5.76 -9.89
N ASN A 11 -6.89 -4.88 -10.08
CA ASN A 11 -5.63 -5.21 -10.72
C ASN A 11 -4.50 -4.26 -10.30
N ARG A 12 -3.26 -4.64 -10.63
CA ARG A 12 -2.07 -3.86 -10.29
C ARG A 12 -2.04 -2.48 -10.95
N GLN A 13 -2.53 -2.33 -12.18
CA GLN A 13 -2.53 -1.04 -12.88
C GLN A 13 -3.34 0.03 -12.12
N VAL A 14 -4.49 -0.35 -11.56
CA VAL A 14 -5.31 0.54 -10.73
C VAL A 14 -4.58 0.90 -9.43
N LEU A 15 -3.87 -0.05 -8.82
CA LEU A 15 -3.03 0.21 -7.63
C LEU A 15 -1.93 1.23 -7.96
N GLU A 16 -1.22 1.04 -9.06
CA GLU A 16 -0.14 1.93 -9.50
C GLU A 16 -0.66 3.33 -9.81
N ALA A 17 -1.80 3.46 -10.50
CA ALA A 17 -2.42 4.75 -10.77
C ALA A 17 -2.79 5.49 -9.47
N ARG A 18 -3.35 4.79 -8.48
CA ARG A 18 -3.67 5.34 -7.15
C ARG A 18 -2.41 5.77 -6.39
N LEU A 19 -1.35 4.97 -6.43
CA LEU A 19 -0.05 5.30 -5.82
C LEU A 19 0.57 6.55 -6.45
N VAL A 20 0.55 6.68 -7.78
CA VAL A 20 1.04 7.88 -8.49
C VAL A 20 0.25 9.12 -8.09
N GLN A 21 -1.08 9.03 -8.07
CA GLN A 21 -1.94 10.13 -7.63
C GLN A 21 -1.65 10.54 -6.19
N ALA A 22 -1.47 9.57 -5.29
CA ALA A 22 -1.15 9.82 -3.90
C ALA A 22 0.25 10.41 -3.69
N ALA A 23 1.25 9.98 -4.47
CA ALA A 23 2.61 10.53 -4.45
C ALA A 23 2.65 12.00 -4.92
N ASN A 24 1.76 12.37 -5.86
CA ASN A 24 1.64 13.74 -6.39
C ASN A 24 0.70 14.63 -5.55
N ALA A 25 0.05 14.11 -4.52
CA ALA A 25 -0.78 14.90 -3.64
C ALA A 25 0.09 15.83 -2.78
N VAL A 26 -0.32 17.10 -2.64
CA VAL A 26 0.38 18.11 -1.81
C VAL A 26 0.56 17.62 -0.37
N GLN A 27 -0.44 16.91 0.16
CA GLN A 27 -0.34 16.16 1.40
C GLN A 27 -0.42 14.68 1.06
N GLN A 28 0.73 14.00 1.05
CA GLN A 28 0.78 12.57 0.79
C GLN A 28 0.00 11.83 1.90
N PRO A 29 -1.02 11.02 1.55
CA PRO A 29 -1.80 10.29 2.53
C PRO A 29 -0.94 9.23 3.22
N GLU A 30 -1.21 8.97 4.50
CA GLU A 30 -0.55 7.92 5.26
C GLU A 30 -1.00 6.54 4.76
N PHE A 31 -0.08 5.80 4.14
CA PHE A 31 -0.33 4.47 3.62
C PHE A 31 -0.20 3.42 4.70
N HIS A 32 -1.33 2.86 5.10
CA HIS A 32 -1.37 1.80 6.10
C HIS A 32 -1.46 0.43 5.44
N ILE A 33 -0.32 -0.27 5.35
CA ILE A 33 -0.28 -1.64 4.83
C ILE A 33 -0.61 -2.61 5.97
N ARG A 34 -1.74 -3.30 5.85
CA ARG A 34 -2.18 -4.36 6.77
C ARG A 34 -1.96 -5.73 6.12
N PRO A 35 -0.82 -6.42 6.36
CA PRO A 35 -0.67 -7.80 5.96
C PRO A 35 -1.73 -8.65 6.65
N ASN A 36 -2.43 -9.49 5.90
CA ASN A 36 -3.17 -10.59 6.50
C ASN A 36 -2.15 -11.58 7.08
N LYS A 37 -2.42 -12.15 8.27
CA LYS A 37 -1.56 -13.13 8.95
C LYS A 37 -1.16 -14.33 8.09
N LEU A 38 -1.96 -14.62 7.05
CA LEU A 38 -1.73 -15.70 6.09
C LEU A 38 -1.03 -15.26 4.80
N VAL A 39 -0.79 -13.96 4.60
CA VAL A 39 -0.14 -13.44 3.39
C VAL A 39 1.36 -13.47 3.55
N GLU A 40 2.05 -14.07 2.59
CA GLU A 40 3.52 -14.09 2.58
C GLU A 40 4.07 -12.67 2.49
N TYR A 41 5.10 -12.38 3.30
CA TYR A 41 5.76 -11.07 3.37
C TYR A 41 6.27 -10.56 2.01
N LYS A 42 6.51 -11.46 1.05
CA LYS A 42 6.89 -11.13 -0.33
C LYS A 42 5.89 -10.19 -1.02
N TYR A 43 4.59 -10.32 -0.73
CA TYR A 43 3.57 -9.47 -1.34
C TYR A 43 3.57 -8.07 -0.73
N VAL A 44 3.83 -7.98 0.57
CA VAL A 44 4.01 -6.69 1.27
C VAL A 44 5.25 -5.98 0.76
N ALA A 45 6.38 -6.67 0.66
CA ALA A 45 7.62 -6.12 0.12
C ALA A 45 7.45 -5.64 -1.33
N ALA A 46 6.70 -6.37 -2.17
CA ALA A 46 6.40 -5.94 -3.53
C ALA A 46 5.58 -4.64 -3.58
N VAL A 47 4.56 -4.50 -2.73
CA VAL A 47 3.76 -3.27 -2.64
C VAL A 47 4.60 -2.10 -2.11
N LEU A 48 5.42 -2.35 -1.08
CA LEU A 48 6.36 -1.35 -0.53
C LEU A 48 7.38 -0.89 -1.57
N ALA A 49 7.94 -1.81 -2.36
CA ALA A 49 8.89 -1.48 -3.42
C ALA A 49 8.24 -0.65 -4.53
N SER A 50 7.03 -1.03 -4.96
CA SER A 50 6.25 -0.24 -5.93
C SER A 50 5.93 1.16 -5.40
N ALA A 51 5.48 1.29 -4.15
CA ALA A 51 5.12 2.56 -3.57
C ALA A 51 6.32 3.51 -3.42
N GLN A 52 7.46 3.01 -2.92
CA GLN A 52 8.71 3.78 -2.85
C GLN A 52 9.19 4.21 -4.25
N ARG A 53 9.14 3.31 -5.23
CA ARG A 53 9.52 3.61 -6.63
C ARG A 53 8.66 4.73 -7.25
N LEU A 54 7.39 4.82 -6.85
CA LEU A 54 6.45 5.82 -7.33
C LEU A 54 6.50 7.14 -6.53
N GLY A 55 7.40 7.25 -5.53
CA GLY A 55 7.59 8.47 -4.75
C GLY A 55 6.67 8.60 -3.53
N VAL A 56 5.97 7.53 -3.15
CA VAL A 56 5.20 7.49 -1.91
C VAL A 56 6.15 7.25 -0.75
N THR A 57 6.33 8.25 0.11
CA THR A 57 7.25 8.18 1.26
C THR A 57 6.53 7.94 2.58
N ASN A 58 5.25 8.34 2.69
CA ASN A 58 4.44 8.15 3.88
C ASN A 58 3.77 6.76 3.89
N ILE A 59 4.54 5.70 4.18
CA ILE A 59 4.02 4.34 4.31
C ILE A 59 4.27 3.79 5.72
N GLY A 60 3.19 3.55 6.46
CA GLY A 60 3.18 2.81 7.72
C GLY A 60 2.77 1.36 7.50
N LEU A 61 3.57 0.41 8.01
CA LEU A 61 3.14 -0.97 8.11
C LEU A 61 2.30 -1.13 9.38
N VAL A 62 0.99 -1.38 9.25
CA VAL A 62 0.14 -1.69 10.40
C VAL A 62 0.16 -3.20 10.60
N GLY A 63 1.20 -3.65 11.29
CA GLY A 63 1.19 -4.97 11.92
C GLY A 63 0.19 -4.93 13.07
N ASN A 64 -0.59 -5.99 13.22
CA ASN A 64 -1.31 -6.20 14.48
C ASN A 64 -0.27 -6.48 15.58
N GLU A 65 0.26 -5.44 16.21
CA GLU A 65 1.10 -5.51 17.41
C GLU A 65 0.28 -5.60 18.71
N ALA A 66 -1.03 -5.86 18.63
CA ALA A 66 -1.84 -6.18 19.79
C ALA A 66 -2.09 -7.69 19.89
N MET A 67 -1.25 -8.31 20.75
CA MET A 67 -1.50 -9.50 21.58
C MET A 67 -1.61 -10.89 20.92
#